data_AF-A0A158J9T2-F1
#
_entry.id   AF-A0A158J9T2-F1
#
_cell.length_a   1.000
_cell.length_b   1.000
_cell.length_c   1.000
_cell.angle_alpha   90.00
_cell.angle_beta   90.00
_cell.angle_gamma   90.00
#
_symmetry.space_group_name_H-M   'P 1'
#
loop_
_entity.id
_entity.type
_entity.pdbx_description
1 polymer ?
#
loop_
_entity_poly.entity_id
_entity_poly.type
_entity_poly.pdbx_seq_one_letter_code
_entity_poly.pdbx_strand_id
1 'polypeptide(L)'
;MLSPHELATLMLVRSNGDRIQVDRADLHELLRRELTVEDAASGLQRTRLTPHWASILRAMLRLPQRLSRRVLPVHGDPYAVSGEHWIVG
;
A
#
# COMPACT_ATOMS: atom_id res chain seq x y z
N MET A 1 -0.85 1.34 12.00
CA MET A 1 -1.70 1.54 10.80
C MET A 1 -0.88 1.19 9.57
N LEU A 2 -1.51 0.86 8.44
CA LEU A 2 -0.78 0.51 7.22
C LEU A 2 -0.40 1.79 6.46
N SER A 3 0.89 2.00 6.17
CA SER A 3 1.34 3.14 5.37
C SER A 3 1.03 2.92 3.88
N PRO A 4 0.97 3.99 3.06
CA PRO A 4 0.80 3.85 1.61
C PRO A 4 1.85 2.95 0.95
N HIS A 5 3.08 2.99 1.46
CA HIS A 5 4.20 2.15 1.01
C HIS A 5 3.99 0.67 1.36
N GLU A 6 3.54 0.38 2.58
CA GLU A 6 3.21 -0.98 3.00
C GLU A 6 2.07 -1.56 2.15
N LEU A 7 1.07 -0.73 1.81
CA LEU A 7 -0.04 -1.14 0.95
C LEU A 7 0.45 -1.47 -0.46
N ALA A 8 1.33 -0.64 -1.03
CA ALA A 8 1.94 -0.88 -2.34
C ALA A 8 2.74 -2.19 -2.36
N THR A 9 3.49 -2.45 -1.29
CA THR A 9 4.28 -3.69 -1.14
C THR A 9 3.37 -4.92 -1.05
N LEU A 10 2.28 -4.87 -0.28
CA LEU A 10 1.30 -5.96 -0.23
C LEU A 10 0.59 -6.20 -1.58
N MET A 11 0.30 -5.14 -2.32
CA MET A 11 -0.25 -5.23 -3.67
C MET A 11 0.74 -5.88 -4.65
N LEU A 12 2.03 -5.56 -4.52
CA LEU A 12 3.09 -6.21 -5.28
C LEU A 12 3.11 -7.71 -4.94
N VAL A 13 3.26 -8.08 -3.66
CA VAL A 13 3.30 -9.46 -3.17
C VAL A 13 2.11 -10.27 -3.66
N ARG A 14 0.91 -9.68 -3.68
CA ARG A 14 -0.28 -10.34 -4.24
C ARG A 14 -0.17 -10.66 -5.73
N SER A 15 0.36 -9.73 -6.52
CA SER A 15 0.37 -9.79 -7.98
C SER A 15 1.49 -10.68 -8.53
N ASN A 16 2.63 -10.71 -7.85
CA ASN A 16 3.85 -11.33 -8.37
C ASN A 16 4.45 -12.39 -7.44
N GLY A 17 3.93 -12.53 -6.20
CA GLY A 17 4.28 -13.60 -5.27
C GLY A 17 5.79 -13.81 -5.11
N ASP A 18 6.25 -14.95 -5.59
CA ASP A 18 7.63 -15.45 -5.55
C ASP A 18 8.58 -14.80 -6.56
N ARG A 19 8.08 -13.95 -7.46
CA ARG A 19 8.89 -13.25 -8.48
C ARG A 19 9.32 -11.85 -8.07
N ILE A 20 9.10 -11.46 -6.82
CA ILE A 20 9.37 -10.10 -6.36
C ILE A 20 10.63 -10.04 -5.54
N GLN A 21 11.49 -9.09 -5.89
CA GLN A 21 12.58 -8.64 -5.06
C GLN A 21 12.10 -7.44 -4.22
N VAL A 22 11.41 -7.71 -3.10
CA VAL A 22 11.06 -6.70 -2.09
C VAL A 22 12.26 -6.54 -1.16
N ASP A 23 12.51 -5.33 -0.66
CA ASP A 23 13.51 -5.12 0.37
C ASP A 23 13.21 -6.02 1.59
N ARG A 24 14.26 -6.66 2.13
CA ARG A 24 14.14 -7.54 3.29
C ARG A 24 13.72 -6.79 4.54
N ALA A 25 14.03 -5.50 4.66
CA ALA A 25 13.57 -4.67 5.77
C ALA A 25 12.04 -4.47 5.73
N ASP A 26 11.51 -4.13 4.55
CA ASP A 26 10.06 -3.98 4.34
C ASP A 26 9.35 -5.33 4.54
N LEU A 27 9.90 -6.42 4.00
CA LEU A 27 9.34 -7.75 4.16
C LEU A 27 9.34 -8.22 5.63
N HIS A 28 10.41 -7.91 6.37
CA HIS A 28 10.51 -8.23 7.79
C HIS A 28 9.40 -7.54 8.60
N GLU A 29 9.11 -6.28 8.30
CA GLU A 29 8.04 -5.53 8.94
C GLU A 29 6.64 -6.11 8.61
N LEU A 30 6.44 -6.55 7.37
CA LEU A 30 5.20 -7.21 6.96
C LEU A 30 5.01 -8.57 7.63
N LEU A 31 6.08 -9.35 7.80
CA LEU A 31 6.08 -10.64 8.52
C LEU A 31 5.83 -10.45 10.00
N ARG A 32 6.50 -9.48 10.64
CA ARG A 32 6.34 -9.12 12.05
C ARG A 32 4.90 -8.77 12.39
N ARG A 33 4.15 -8.27 11.41
CA ARG A 33 2.74 -7.85 11.52
C ARG A 33 1.75 -8.88 10.98
N GLU A 34 2.20 -10.10 10.65
CA GLU A 34 1.37 -11.20 10.12
C GLU A 34 0.63 -10.84 8.82
N LEU A 35 1.19 -9.92 8.03
CA LEU A 35 0.63 -9.47 6.76
C LEU A 35 0.97 -10.45 5.63
N THR A 36 2.13 -11.06 5.73
CA THR A 36 2.69 -12.05 4.80
C THR A 36 3.23 -13.26 5.57
N VAL A 37 3.46 -14.35 4.86
CA VAL A 37 4.16 -15.55 5.31
C VAL A 37 5.25 -15.88 4.30
N GLU A 38 6.41 -16.28 4.81
CA GLU A 38 7.50 -16.85 4.00
C GLU A 38 7.29 -18.36 3.88
N ASP A 39 7.25 -18.84 2.65
CA ASP A 39 7.28 -20.25 2.32
C ASP A 39 8.67 -20.59 1.75
N ALA A 40 9.46 -21.28 2.59
CA ALA A 40 10.82 -21.69 2.28
C ALA A 40 10.88 -23.08 1.59
N ALA A 41 9.77 -23.64 1.12
CA ALA A 41 9.69 -25.03 0.69
C ALA A 41 10.45 -25.39 -0.59
N SER A 42 11.21 -24.49 -1.22
CA SER A 42 11.89 -24.80 -2.49
C SER A 42 13.21 -24.08 -2.74
N GLY A 43 13.84 -23.47 -1.72
CA GLY A 43 15.05 -22.66 -1.90
C GLY A 43 14.83 -21.31 -2.60
N LEU A 44 13.64 -21.07 -3.16
CA LEU A 44 13.10 -19.75 -3.46
C LEU A 44 12.36 -19.23 -2.23
N GLN A 45 12.76 -18.05 -1.73
CA GLN A 45 12.01 -17.33 -0.72
C GLN A 45 10.68 -16.87 -1.32
N ARG A 46 9.61 -17.66 -1.13
CA ARG A 46 8.27 -17.30 -1.63
C ARG A 46 7.56 -16.49 -0.56
N THR A 47 7.30 -15.23 -0.84
CA THR A 47 6.44 -14.42 0.03
C THR A 47 5.00 -14.56 -0.42
N ARG A 48 4.10 -14.90 0.49
CA ARG A 48 2.66 -14.97 0.22
C ARG A 48 1.88 -14.17 1.25
N LEU A 49 0.76 -13.59 0.86
CA LEU A 49 -0.15 -12.96 1.81
C LEU A 49 -0.78 -14.02 2.73
N THR A 50 -1.04 -13.66 3.98
CA THR A 50 -1.89 -14.49 4.83
C THR A 50 -3.34 -14.49 4.29
N PRO A 51 -4.13 -15.53 4.56
CA PRO A 51 -5.52 -15.61 4.08
C PRO A 51 -6.38 -14.41 4.50
N HIS A 52 -6.10 -13.85 5.67
CA HIS A 52 -6.76 -12.67 6.20
C HIS A 52 -6.52 -11.44 5.31
N TRP A 53 -5.26 -11.11 5.05
CA TRP A 53 -4.89 -9.94 4.24
C TRP A 53 -5.22 -10.10 2.76
N ALA A 54 -5.16 -11.32 2.24
CA ALA A 54 -5.66 -11.62 0.89
C ALA A 54 -7.16 -11.29 0.75
N SER A 55 -7.95 -11.53 1.79
CA SER A 55 -9.39 -11.24 1.82
C SER A 55 -9.66 -9.74 1.94
N ILE A 56 -8.92 -9.03 2.80
CA ILE A 56 -9.00 -7.56 2.94
C ILE A 56 -8.67 -6.87 1.62
N LEU A 57 -7.54 -7.20 0.99
CA LEU A 57 -7.15 -6.58 -0.28
C LEU A 57 -8.15 -6.87 -1.39
N ARG A 58 -8.76 -8.05 -1.39
CA ARG A 58 -9.82 -8.40 -2.35
C ARG A 58 -11.07 -7.55 -2.11
N ALA A 59 -11.44 -7.27 -0.87
CA ALA A 59 -12.54 -6.37 -0.54
C ALA A 59 -12.21 -4.92 -0.93
N MET A 60 -11.00 -4.44 -0.66
CA MET A 60 -10.55 -3.09 -1.03
C MET A 60 -10.59 -2.86 -2.54
N LEU A 61 -10.15 -3.83 -3.34
CA LEU A 61 -10.19 -3.72 -4.80
C LEU A 61 -11.61 -3.84 -5.39
N ARG A 62 -12.57 -4.35 -4.62
CA ARG A 62 -13.98 -4.41 -5.01
C ARG A 62 -14.73 -3.11 -4.69
N LEU A 63 -14.17 -2.25 -3.84
CA LEU A 63 -14.80 -0.98 -3.51
C LEU A 63 -14.78 -0.05 -4.74
N PRO A 64 -15.92 0.54 -5.12
CA PRO A 64 -15.93 1.55 -6.17
C PRO A 64 -15.05 2.72 -5.73
N GLN A 65 -14.11 3.12 -6.59
CA GLN A 65 -13.07 4.12 -6.30
C GLN A 65 -13.61 5.48 -5.80
N ARG A 66 -14.92 5.74 -5.95
CA ARG A 66 -15.64 6.90 -5.41
C ARG A 66 -15.62 7.00 -3.87
N LEU A 67 -15.44 5.90 -3.14
CA LEU A 67 -15.39 5.92 -1.67
C LEU A 67 -13.96 6.16 -1.14
N SER A 68 -12.93 5.78 -1.91
CA SER A 68 -11.52 6.00 -1.54
C SER A 68 -11.05 7.45 -1.72
N ARG A 69 -11.83 8.30 -2.43
CA ARG A 69 -11.49 9.71 -2.69
C ARG A 69 -12.08 10.71 -1.69
N ARG A 70 -12.84 10.25 -0.67
CA ARG A 70 -13.51 11.14 0.29
C ARG A 70 -12.92 11.16 1.70
N VAL A 71 -11.96 10.29 2.01
CA VAL A 71 -11.34 10.25 3.35
C VAL A 71 -9.83 10.21 3.20
N LEU A 72 -9.24 11.41 3.13
CA LEU A 72 -8.00 11.86 3.78
C LEU A 72 -7.50 13.11 3.03
N PRO A 73 -7.61 14.33 3.60
CA PRO A 73 -6.74 15.42 3.21
C PRO A 73 -5.32 15.05 3.66
N VAL A 74 -4.54 14.44 2.76
CA VAL A 74 -3.11 14.26 2.98
C VAL A 74 -2.44 15.60 2.69
N HIS A 75 -2.22 16.37 3.76
CA HIS A 75 -1.35 17.54 3.86
C HIS A 75 -1.67 18.76 2.98
N GLY A 76 -1.72 19.90 3.65
CA GLY A 76 -1.80 21.21 3.02
C GLY A 76 -0.64 21.45 2.07
N ASP A 77 -0.94 22.18 1.01
CA ASP A 77 -0.03 22.63 -0.02
C ASP A 77 1.03 23.59 0.57
N PRO A 78 2.31 23.22 0.66
CA PRO A 78 3.37 24.15 1.06
C PRO A 78 3.80 25.08 -0.09
N TYR A 79 3.16 24.99 -1.27
CA TYR A 79 3.43 25.81 -2.44
C TYR A 79 2.20 26.59 -2.91
N ALA A 80 1.37 27.08 -1.97
CA ALA A 80 0.47 28.20 -2.24
C ALA A 80 1.33 29.46 -2.51
N VAL A 81 1.86 29.56 -3.73
CA VAL A 81 2.50 30.75 -4.26
C VAL A 81 1.45 31.85 -4.30
N SER A 82 1.71 32.86 -3.46
CA SER A 82 1.12 34.19 -3.51
C SER A 82 1.10 34.71 -4.94
N GLY A 83 -0.08 34.99 -5.46
CA GLY A 83 -0.21 35.59 -6.77
C GLY A 83 -1.61 35.52 -7.33
N GLU A 84 -2.57 36.21 -6.70
CA GLU A 84 -3.67 36.78 -7.47
C GLU A 84 -4.29 37.99 -6.77
N HIS A 85 -3.94 39.12 -7.37
CA HIS A 85 -4.44 40.47 -7.23
C HIS A 85 -5.94 40.48 -7.52
N TRP A 86 -6.78 40.65 -6.49
CA TRP A 86 -8.20 40.95 -6.70
C TRP A 86 -8.33 42.43 -7.11
N ILE A 87 -8.39 42.67 -8.41
CA ILE A 87 -8.87 43.93 -8.96
C ILE A 87 -10.36 44.03 -8.65
N VAL A 88 -10.71 45.00 -7.81
CA VAL A 88 -12.07 45.50 -7.65
C VAL A 88 -12.28 46.58 -8.71
N GLY A 89 -13.26 46.38 -9.59
CA GLY A 89 -13.72 47.33 -10.60
C GLY A 89 -15.05 46.89 -11.18
#